data_AF-A0A3M1HJG1-F1
#
_entry.id   AF-A0A3M1HJG1-F1
#
_cell.length_a   1.000
_cell.length_b   1.000
_cell.length_c   1.000
_cell.angle_alpha   90.00
_cell.angle_beta   90.00
_cell.angle_gamma   90.00
#
_symmetry.space_group_name_H-M   'P 1'
#
loop_
_entity.id
_entity.type
_entity.pdbx_description
1 polymer ?
#
loop_
_entity_poly.entity_id
_entity_poly.type
_entity_poly.pdbx_seq_one_letter_code
_entity_poly.pdbx_strand_id
1 'polypeptide(L)'
;TVTPTPTITPTATPDTFTITLKPGLDGYTGVADTYISNFDPQVNYAGSPLLSLSEVFGSRHRGLLLFDLQRIPQGATVRAARLRLVAVYRSESNTGRSLLLHRMVRRWDVNRANWYLATSSSAWVQAGAGAPIWDFVQTPTDVAAVDEGDTYTFDVTADVQEWLNGTNNLGWQIRISEGSTLLLQLASAEYADPALRPELELTLETGTELATPTPTPSPPATPTPGGAAGNTTVNYALQPGWNSLSLPIIPFDPSLPAVLSSIEGAYEQVLWYDNSAVPPRWRHYAPGDPSSDLSGVPQLIGVWIKMKETALLSVSGIIPQTTVIPLRPGWNHVGFPALAPQPVEAALAAIAGSYDRVFVWDNGADEWLRYEPNAADNTLTEFRPGDAIWIHATAAVNLSIVN
;
A
#
# COMPACT_ATOMS: atom_id res chain seq x y z
N THR A 1 19.51 56.50 -1.71
CA THR A 1 18.77 55.38 -1.09
C THR A 1 18.52 54.35 -2.16
N VAL A 2 18.77 53.07 -1.91
CA VAL A 2 18.53 51.98 -2.88
C VAL A 2 17.49 51.05 -2.27
N THR A 3 16.37 50.83 -2.95
CA THR A 3 15.33 49.90 -2.51
C THR A 3 15.78 48.47 -2.83
N PRO A 4 15.71 47.52 -1.89
CA PRO A 4 15.99 46.12 -2.20
C PRO A 4 14.91 45.56 -3.13
N THR A 5 15.33 44.91 -4.21
CA THR A 5 14.46 44.11 -5.09
C THR A 5 13.88 42.93 -4.30
N PRO A 6 12.59 42.57 -4.44
CA PRO A 6 12.06 41.36 -3.84
C PRO A 6 12.75 40.12 -4.42
N THR A 7 13.40 39.34 -3.55
CA THR A 7 13.94 38.02 -3.92
C THR A 7 12.79 37.08 -4.27
N ILE A 8 12.91 36.38 -5.39
CA ILE A 8 11.95 35.32 -5.77
C ILE A 8 12.26 34.11 -4.90
N THR A 9 11.38 33.75 -3.97
CA THR A 9 11.50 32.49 -3.21
C THR A 9 11.31 31.32 -4.19
N PRO A 10 12.27 30.37 -4.29
CA PRO A 10 12.04 29.15 -5.05
C PRO A 10 10.98 28.31 -4.32
N THR A 11 9.91 27.94 -5.02
CA THR A 11 8.96 26.94 -4.52
C THR A 11 9.71 25.62 -4.30
N ALA A 12 9.56 25.01 -3.13
CA ALA A 12 10.15 23.70 -2.87
C ALA A 12 9.50 22.66 -3.79
N THR A 13 10.30 21.84 -4.46
CA THR A 13 9.80 20.62 -5.09
C THR A 13 9.57 19.60 -3.97
N PRO A 14 8.35 19.07 -3.80
CA PRO A 14 8.10 18.04 -2.80
C PRO A 14 8.74 16.71 -3.22
N ASP A 15 9.32 16.00 -2.27
CA ASP A 15 9.92 14.68 -2.52
C ASP A 15 8.85 13.62 -2.81
N THR A 16 9.19 12.68 -3.70
CA THR A 16 8.26 11.64 -4.18
C THR A 16 8.87 10.24 -4.19
N PHE A 17 8.03 9.23 -4.02
CA PHE A 17 8.41 7.81 -4.12
C PHE A 17 7.45 7.06 -5.05
N THR A 18 7.90 5.92 -5.60
CA THR A 18 7.12 5.14 -6.57
C THR A 18 6.64 3.80 -5.99
N ILE A 19 5.37 3.47 -6.22
CA ILE A 19 4.77 2.13 -6.00
C ILE A 19 4.38 1.55 -7.36
N THR A 20 4.69 0.28 -7.61
CA THR A 20 4.27 -0.43 -8.83
C THR A 20 3.35 -1.59 -8.48
N LEU A 21 2.11 -1.54 -8.98
CA LEU A 21 1.13 -2.62 -8.85
C LEU A 21 1.11 -3.44 -10.15
N LYS A 22 1.42 -4.74 -10.09
CA LYS A 22 1.44 -5.65 -11.26
C LYS A 22 1.12 -7.10 -10.89
N PRO A 23 0.26 -7.83 -11.61
CA PRO A 23 -0.11 -9.21 -11.26
C PRO A 23 1.07 -10.18 -11.21
N GLY A 24 1.44 -10.60 -10.00
CA GLY A 24 2.56 -11.49 -9.71
C GLY A 24 3.85 -10.80 -9.23
N LEU A 25 3.95 -9.46 -9.33
CA LEU A 25 5.04 -8.70 -8.70
C LEU A 25 4.77 -8.61 -7.19
N ASP A 26 5.75 -9.00 -6.37
CA ASP A 26 5.70 -8.96 -4.90
C ASP A 26 4.42 -9.57 -4.31
N GLY A 27 3.91 -10.63 -4.94
CA GLY A 27 2.66 -11.31 -4.57
C GLY A 27 1.39 -10.49 -4.76
N TYR A 28 1.41 -9.40 -5.55
CA TYR A 28 0.20 -8.63 -5.86
C TYR A 28 -0.73 -9.41 -6.79
N THR A 29 -1.96 -9.64 -6.31
CA THR A 29 -3.04 -10.32 -7.03
C THR A 29 -4.26 -9.42 -7.24
N GLY A 30 -4.14 -8.13 -6.92
CA GLY A 30 -5.24 -7.18 -6.85
C GLY A 30 -5.77 -6.65 -8.18
N VAL A 31 -5.55 -7.34 -9.31
CA VAL A 31 -6.16 -6.96 -10.59
C VAL A 31 -7.38 -7.85 -10.85
N ALA A 32 -8.49 -7.20 -11.21
CA ALA A 32 -9.67 -7.87 -11.75
C ALA A 32 -9.94 -7.32 -13.14
N ASP A 33 -9.86 -8.17 -14.16
CA ASP A 33 -10.14 -7.78 -15.54
C ASP A 33 -10.96 -8.82 -16.32
N THR A 34 -11.69 -8.34 -17.32
CA THR A 34 -12.46 -9.13 -18.28
C THR A 34 -12.79 -8.22 -19.47
N TYR A 35 -13.22 -8.79 -20.60
CA TYR A 35 -13.89 -8.01 -21.64
C TYR A 35 -15.36 -8.41 -21.78
N ILE A 36 -16.15 -7.53 -22.39
CA ILE A 36 -17.54 -7.75 -22.76
C ILE A 36 -17.68 -7.61 -24.28
N SER A 37 -18.31 -8.60 -24.93
CA SER A 37 -18.48 -8.67 -26.39
C SER A 37 -19.96 -8.70 -26.75
N ASN A 38 -20.38 -7.91 -27.75
CA ASN A 38 -21.76 -8.00 -28.28
C ASN A 38 -21.97 -9.18 -29.24
N PHE A 39 -20.90 -9.88 -29.64
CA PHE A 39 -20.96 -11.05 -30.52
C PHE A 39 -21.49 -12.28 -29.76
N ASP A 40 -20.97 -12.50 -28.55
CA ASP A 40 -21.48 -13.49 -27.58
C ASP A 40 -22.05 -12.79 -26.32
N PRO A 41 -23.18 -12.07 -26.43
CA PRO A 41 -23.55 -11.02 -25.47
C PRO A 41 -23.94 -11.49 -24.05
N GLN A 42 -23.99 -12.81 -23.82
CA GLN A 42 -24.24 -13.40 -22.50
C GLN A 42 -23.00 -14.06 -21.88
N VAL A 43 -21.89 -14.17 -22.62
CA VAL A 43 -20.64 -14.78 -22.14
C VAL A 43 -19.85 -13.80 -21.27
N ASN A 44 -19.30 -14.32 -20.18
CA ASN A 44 -18.32 -13.66 -19.34
C ASN A 44 -16.93 -14.23 -19.67
N TYR A 45 -15.90 -13.40 -19.67
CA TYR A 45 -14.54 -13.76 -20.08
C TYR A 45 -13.50 -13.53 -18.97
N ALA A 46 -13.91 -13.66 -17.70
CA ALA A 46 -13.00 -13.61 -16.56
C ALA A 46 -11.93 -14.72 -16.67
N GLY A 47 -10.68 -14.40 -16.34
CA GLY A 47 -9.56 -15.35 -16.47
C GLY A 47 -9.18 -15.68 -17.90
N SER A 48 -9.71 -14.95 -18.90
CA SER A 48 -9.17 -15.02 -20.26
C SER A 48 -7.79 -14.35 -20.29
N PRO A 49 -6.76 -14.94 -20.92
CA PRO A 49 -5.43 -14.32 -20.99
C PRO A 49 -5.40 -13.02 -21.83
N LEU A 50 -6.51 -12.66 -22.49
CA LEU A 50 -6.60 -11.56 -23.46
C LEU A 50 -7.77 -10.63 -23.16
N LEU A 51 -7.48 -9.35 -22.98
CA LEU A 51 -8.48 -8.27 -23.00
C LEU A 51 -8.72 -7.84 -24.45
N SER A 52 -9.80 -8.34 -25.06
CA SER A 52 -10.14 -8.03 -26.45
C SER A 52 -10.91 -6.71 -26.59
N LEU A 53 -10.50 -5.88 -27.54
CA LEU A 53 -11.12 -4.62 -27.92
C LEU A 53 -11.45 -4.63 -29.42
N SER A 54 -12.66 -4.20 -29.79
CA SER A 54 -13.13 -4.22 -31.18
C SER A 54 -14.23 -3.18 -31.41
N GLU A 55 -14.26 -2.59 -32.60
CA GLU A 55 -15.46 -1.97 -33.20
C GLU A 55 -15.73 -2.53 -34.64
N VAL A 56 -15.04 -3.63 -35.01
CA VAL A 56 -15.02 -4.26 -36.35
C VAL A 56 -16.42 -4.64 -36.84
N PHE A 57 -16.92 -3.94 -37.86
CA PHE A 57 -18.17 -4.25 -38.59
C PHE A 57 -19.40 -4.51 -37.68
N GLY A 58 -19.46 -3.83 -36.53
CA GLY A 58 -20.53 -3.99 -35.55
C GLY A 58 -20.27 -5.06 -34.48
N SER A 59 -19.17 -5.81 -34.56
CA SER A 59 -18.61 -6.56 -33.43
C SER A 59 -17.88 -5.62 -32.49
N ARG A 60 -18.43 -5.46 -31.28
CA ARG A 60 -17.99 -4.51 -30.25
C ARG A 60 -17.47 -5.26 -29.04
N HIS A 61 -16.17 -5.16 -28.79
CA HIS A 61 -15.53 -5.69 -27.59
C HIS A 61 -14.96 -4.54 -26.76
N ARG A 62 -15.17 -4.56 -25.45
CA ARG A 62 -14.72 -3.52 -24.50
C ARG A 62 -14.10 -4.17 -23.28
N GLY A 63 -12.91 -3.71 -22.89
CA GLY A 63 -12.23 -4.18 -21.68
C GLY A 63 -12.80 -3.50 -20.44
N LEU A 64 -12.79 -4.21 -19.33
CA LEU A 64 -13.09 -3.73 -17.98
C LEU A 64 -11.90 -4.12 -17.10
N LEU A 65 -11.32 -3.16 -16.38
CA LEU A 65 -10.07 -3.34 -15.65
C LEU A 65 -10.09 -2.57 -14.33
N LEU A 66 -9.79 -3.24 -13.23
CA LEU A 66 -9.74 -2.67 -11.88
C LEU A 66 -8.45 -3.09 -11.18
N PHE A 67 -7.77 -2.13 -10.54
CA PHE A 67 -6.64 -2.35 -9.63
C PHE A 67 -7.10 -2.08 -8.19
N ASP A 68 -6.91 -3.04 -7.30
CA ASP A 68 -7.11 -2.88 -5.87
C ASP A 68 -5.97 -2.04 -5.28
N LEU A 69 -6.34 -0.92 -4.66
CA LEU A 69 -5.41 0.07 -4.14
C LEU A 69 -5.07 -0.16 -2.65
N GLN A 70 -5.49 -1.27 -2.03
CA GLN A 70 -5.16 -1.59 -0.63
C GLN A 70 -3.65 -1.64 -0.29
N ARG A 71 -2.75 -1.70 -1.28
CA ARG A 71 -1.29 -1.56 -1.08
C ARG A 71 -0.81 -0.11 -0.98
N ILE A 72 -1.67 0.87 -1.28
CA ILE A 72 -1.37 2.30 -1.22
C ILE A 72 -2.02 2.87 0.06
N PRO A 73 -1.32 3.71 0.85
CA PRO A 73 -1.93 4.36 2.01
C PRO A 73 -3.15 5.20 1.64
N GLN A 74 -4.25 5.06 2.37
CA GLN A 74 -5.41 5.95 2.22
C GLN A 74 -5.02 7.39 2.58
N GLY A 75 -5.54 8.36 1.82
CA GLY A 75 -5.17 9.77 1.95
C GLY A 75 -3.77 10.14 1.43
N ALA A 76 -3.04 9.22 0.76
CA ALA A 76 -1.81 9.58 0.06
C ALA A 76 -2.08 10.57 -1.10
N THR A 77 -1.20 11.55 -1.27
CA THR A 77 -1.28 12.48 -2.42
C THR A 77 -0.54 11.90 -3.62
N VAL A 78 -1.21 11.84 -4.76
CA VAL A 78 -0.72 11.25 -6.01
C VAL A 78 -0.15 12.37 -6.89
N ARG A 79 1.15 12.31 -7.20
CA ARG A 79 1.82 13.22 -8.15
C ARG A 79 1.72 12.74 -9.58
N ALA A 80 1.76 11.42 -9.79
CA ALA A 80 1.42 10.78 -11.04
C ALA A 80 0.86 9.37 -10.76
N ALA A 81 -0.10 8.92 -11.55
CA ALA A 81 -0.41 7.49 -11.69
C ALA A 81 -0.52 7.14 -13.17
N ARG A 82 0.21 6.10 -13.59
CA ARG A 82 0.36 5.68 -14.98
C ARG A 82 -0.06 4.24 -15.14
N LEU A 83 -1.17 4.03 -15.84
CA LEU A 83 -1.61 2.71 -16.24
C LEU A 83 -0.91 2.32 -17.56
N ARG A 84 -0.06 1.29 -17.54
CA ARG A 84 0.54 0.70 -18.73
C ARG A 84 -0.17 -0.59 -19.13
N LEU A 85 -0.59 -0.66 -20.40
CA LEU A 85 -1.16 -1.84 -21.04
C LEU A 85 -0.33 -2.21 -22.28
N VAL A 86 -0.27 -3.49 -22.62
CA VAL A 86 0.51 -3.97 -23.77
C VAL A 86 -0.37 -4.79 -24.71
N ALA A 87 -0.37 -4.46 -26.00
CA ALA A 87 -0.97 -5.28 -27.04
C ALA A 87 -0.11 -6.51 -27.35
N VAL A 88 -0.79 -7.63 -27.55
CA VAL A 88 -0.20 -8.91 -27.99
C VAL A 88 -0.77 -9.36 -29.34
N TYR A 89 -1.81 -8.68 -29.83
CA TYR A 89 -2.29 -8.77 -31.22
C TYR A 89 -2.94 -7.46 -31.66
N ARG A 90 -2.76 -7.10 -32.94
CA ARG A 90 -3.35 -5.95 -33.61
C ARG A 90 -3.68 -6.30 -35.07
N SER A 91 -4.88 -5.96 -35.54
CA SER A 91 -5.22 -6.02 -36.97
C SER A 91 -4.65 -4.82 -37.74
N GLU A 92 -4.29 -5.00 -39.02
CA GLU A 92 -3.47 -4.08 -39.84
C GLU A 92 -3.99 -2.64 -40.06
N SER A 93 -5.22 -2.28 -39.64
CA SER A 93 -5.76 -0.92 -39.78
C SER A 93 -5.85 -0.18 -38.43
N ASN A 94 -4.90 0.72 -38.16
CA ASN A 94 -4.81 1.51 -36.92
C ASN A 94 -4.67 3.04 -37.10
N THR A 95 -4.36 3.54 -38.31
CA THR A 95 -4.08 4.97 -38.55
C THR A 95 -5.21 5.90 -38.05
N GLY A 96 -4.85 6.88 -37.23
CA GLY A 96 -5.81 7.87 -36.70
C GLY A 96 -6.82 7.30 -35.70
N ARG A 97 -6.50 6.17 -35.04
CA ARG A 97 -7.33 5.54 -34.00
C ARG A 97 -6.71 5.72 -32.63
N SER A 98 -7.55 5.64 -31.60
CA SER A 98 -7.13 5.82 -30.20
C SER A 98 -7.79 4.77 -29.31
N LEU A 99 -7.11 4.40 -28.23
CA LEU A 99 -7.73 3.80 -27.07
C LEU A 99 -8.26 4.91 -26.15
N LEU A 100 -9.50 4.76 -25.72
CA LEU A 100 -10.17 5.65 -24.78
C LEU A 100 -10.29 4.89 -23.45
N LEU A 101 -9.67 5.43 -22.40
CA LEU A 101 -9.84 4.95 -21.04
C LEU A 101 -10.93 5.78 -20.35
N HIS A 102 -11.95 5.16 -19.78
CA HIS A 102 -13.05 5.84 -19.10
C HIS A 102 -13.28 5.28 -17.71
N ARG A 103 -13.24 6.11 -16.65
CA ARG A 103 -13.62 5.67 -15.30
C ARG A 103 -15.04 5.11 -15.27
N MET A 104 -15.20 3.96 -14.63
CA MET A 104 -16.51 3.35 -14.38
C MET A 104 -17.23 4.06 -13.23
N VAL A 105 -18.55 4.23 -13.37
CA VAL A 105 -19.41 4.74 -12.28
C VAL A 105 -20.47 3.72 -11.86
N ARG A 106 -20.68 2.67 -12.65
CA ARG A 106 -21.55 1.54 -12.32
C ARG A 106 -20.75 0.36 -11.78
N ARG A 107 -21.18 -0.19 -10.65
CA ARG A 107 -20.61 -1.41 -10.09
C ARG A 107 -20.78 -2.59 -11.05
N TRP A 108 -19.69 -3.29 -11.31
CA TRP A 108 -19.66 -4.57 -12.00
C TRP A 108 -19.02 -5.65 -11.12
N ASP A 109 -19.11 -6.90 -11.56
CA ASP A 109 -18.46 -8.08 -10.97
C ASP A 109 -17.73 -8.81 -12.10
N VAL A 110 -16.41 -8.96 -11.96
CA VAL A 110 -15.55 -9.56 -12.98
C VAL A 110 -16.04 -10.95 -13.42
N ASN A 111 -16.61 -11.76 -12.52
CA ASN A 111 -17.09 -13.13 -12.78
C ASN A 111 -18.52 -13.18 -13.35
N ARG A 112 -19.14 -12.03 -13.62
CA ARG A 112 -20.55 -11.90 -14.04
C ARG A 112 -20.78 -10.90 -15.17
N ALA A 113 -19.85 -9.98 -15.40
CA ALA A 113 -19.98 -8.96 -16.43
C ALA A 113 -20.04 -9.61 -17.83
N ASN A 114 -21.07 -9.26 -18.60
CA ASN A 114 -21.20 -9.57 -20.02
C ASN A 114 -21.81 -8.35 -20.75
N TRP A 115 -22.25 -8.49 -22.00
CA TRP A 115 -22.76 -7.34 -22.76
C TRP A 115 -24.07 -6.77 -22.19
N TYR A 116 -24.92 -7.59 -21.55
CA TYR A 116 -26.17 -7.12 -20.96
C TYR A 116 -26.07 -6.82 -19.46
N LEU A 117 -25.25 -7.57 -18.73
CA LEU A 117 -25.16 -7.55 -17.27
C LEU A 117 -23.84 -6.97 -16.78
N ALA A 118 -23.91 -6.09 -15.78
CA ALA A 118 -22.76 -5.63 -14.99
C ALA A 118 -22.49 -6.58 -13.82
N THR A 119 -23.54 -7.12 -13.20
CA THR A 119 -23.49 -8.13 -12.14
C THR A 119 -24.58 -9.19 -12.37
N SER A 120 -24.57 -10.27 -11.59
CA SER A 120 -25.60 -11.33 -11.65
C SER A 120 -27.06 -10.85 -11.47
N SER A 121 -27.27 -9.64 -10.93
CA SER A 121 -28.59 -9.07 -10.64
C SER A 121 -28.82 -7.67 -11.23
N SER A 122 -27.85 -7.11 -11.96
CA SER A 122 -27.91 -5.73 -12.47
C SER A 122 -27.43 -5.63 -13.92
N ALA A 123 -28.32 -5.16 -14.80
CA ALA A 123 -27.98 -4.78 -16.15
C ALA A 123 -27.10 -3.51 -16.21
N TRP A 124 -26.35 -3.33 -17.29
CA TRP A 124 -25.87 -2.00 -17.70
C TRP A 124 -27.07 -1.09 -18.02
N VAL A 125 -26.91 0.23 -17.95
CA VAL A 125 -27.97 1.17 -18.37
C VAL A 125 -28.13 1.17 -19.89
N GLN A 126 -27.03 0.96 -20.62
CA GLN A 126 -27.05 0.58 -22.02
C GLN A 126 -26.11 -0.61 -22.23
N ALA A 127 -26.54 -1.60 -23.02
CA ALA A 127 -25.76 -2.81 -23.26
C ALA A 127 -24.35 -2.48 -23.81
N GLY A 128 -23.34 -3.21 -23.31
CA GLY A 128 -21.92 -2.95 -23.54
C GLY A 128 -21.30 -1.89 -22.63
N ALA A 129 -21.83 -1.73 -21.41
CA ALA A 129 -21.49 -0.62 -20.52
C ALA A 129 -21.53 0.73 -21.29
N GLY A 130 -22.65 0.95 -21.97
CA GLY A 130 -22.76 1.87 -23.10
C GLY A 130 -23.25 3.27 -22.76
N ALA A 131 -23.83 3.50 -21.59
CA ALA A 131 -24.46 4.77 -21.26
C ALA A 131 -23.44 5.73 -20.62
N PRO A 132 -23.11 6.86 -21.26
CA PRO A 132 -22.32 7.90 -20.62
C PRO A 132 -23.04 8.41 -19.37
N ILE A 133 -22.27 8.83 -18.36
CA ILE A 133 -22.73 9.32 -17.04
C ILE A 133 -23.35 8.22 -16.15
N TRP A 134 -23.86 7.12 -16.71
CA TRP A 134 -24.58 6.07 -15.96
C TRP A 134 -23.88 4.72 -15.86
N ASP A 135 -23.09 4.34 -16.87
CA ASP A 135 -22.19 3.18 -16.83
C ASP A 135 -20.73 3.63 -16.60
N PHE A 136 -20.29 4.67 -17.32
CA PHE A 136 -18.93 5.24 -17.30
C PHE A 136 -18.94 6.79 -17.42
N VAL A 137 -17.85 7.46 -17.02
CA VAL A 137 -17.67 8.93 -17.16
C VAL A 137 -17.55 9.31 -18.65
N GLN A 138 -18.39 10.25 -19.13
CA GLN A 138 -18.50 10.53 -20.57
C GLN A 138 -17.18 10.98 -21.21
N THR A 139 -16.45 11.88 -20.56
CA THR A 139 -15.09 12.26 -20.94
C THR A 139 -14.15 11.10 -20.62
N PRO A 140 -13.20 10.72 -21.51
CA PRO A 140 -12.13 9.81 -21.14
C PRO A 140 -11.32 10.37 -19.96
N THR A 141 -10.80 9.48 -19.12
CA THR A 141 -9.72 9.81 -18.18
C THR A 141 -8.49 10.24 -18.96
N ASP A 142 -8.10 9.46 -19.97
CA ASP A 142 -7.03 9.75 -20.91
C ASP A 142 -7.22 8.98 -22.24
N VAL A 143 -6.44 9.35 -23.27
CA VAL A 143 -6.54 8.88 -24.65
C VAL A 143 -5.17 8.55 -25.23
N ALA A 144 -4.87 7.26 -25.38
CA ALA A 144 -3.64 6.80 -26.03
C ALA A 144 -3.86 6.62 -27.54
N ALA A 145 -2.98 7.15 -28.38
CA ALA A 145 -3.01 6.90 -29.83
C ALA A 145 -2.59 5.46 -30.16
N VAL A 146 -3.19 4.85 -31.20
CA VAL A 146 -2.83 3.51 -31.68
C VAL A 146 -1.80 3.62 -32.81
N ASP A 147 -0.68 4.28 -32.52
CA ASP A 147 0.41 4.56 -33.47
C ASP A 147 1.45 3.42 -33.48
N GLU A 148 2.73 3.69 -33.77
CA GLU A 148 3.78 2.67 -33.76
C GLU A 148 4.13 2.19 -32.35
N GLY A 149 4.36 0.88 -32.19
CA GLY A 149 4.64 0.24 -30.90
C GLY A 149 3.38 -0.24 -30.16
N ASP A 150 3.52 -1.32 -29.39
CA ASP A 150 2.40 -2.04 -28.76
C ASP A 150 2.17 -1.72 -27.27
N THR A 151 2.92 -0.76 -26.72
CA THR A 151 2.74 -0.29 -25.34
C THR A 151 1.89 0.97 -25.32
N TYR A 152 0.82 0.96 -24.53
CA TYR A 152 -0.01 2.13 -24.24
C TYR A 152 0.16 2.53 -22.79
N THR A 153 0.24 3.84 -22.54
CA THR A 153 0.27 4.42 -21.20
C THR A 153 -0.84 5.45 -21.10
N PHE A 154 -1.54 5.46 -19.98
CA PHE A 154 -2.60 6.42 -19.66
C PHE A 154 -2.28 7.13 -18.35
N ASP A 155 -2.43 8.45 -18.29
CA ASP A 155 -2.46 9.19 -17.04
C ASP A 155 -3.79 8.94 -16.32
N VAL A 156 -3.73 8.40 -15.11
CA VAL A 156 -4.88 8.10 -14.26
C VAL A 156 -4.79 8.77 -12.89
N THR A 157 -3.93 9.78 -12.77
CA THR A 157 -3.59 10.48 -11.51
C THR A 157 -4.84 10.98 -10.77
N ALA A 158 -5.77 11.62 -11.50
CA ALA A 158 -6.99 12.17 -10.92
C ALA A 158 -7.96 11.09 -10.39
N ASP A 159 -8.21 10.03 -11.17
CA ASP A 159 -9.11 8.94 -10.77
C ASP A 159 -8.56 8.20 -9.54
N VAL A 160 -7.26 7.91 -9.53
CA VAL A 160 -6.59 7.23 -8.42
C VAL A 160 -6.58 8.09 -7.16
N GLN A 161 -6.35 9.41 -7.28
CA GLN A 161 -6.47 10.33 -6.16
C GLN A 161 -7.90 10.39 -5.61
N GLU A 162 -8.93 10.45 -6.48
CA GLU A 162 -10.33 10.42 -6.04
C GLU A 162 -10.69 9.12 -5.31
N TRP A 163 -10.14 7.98 -5.72
CA TRP A 163 -10.37 6.69 -5.03
C TRP A 163 -9.66 6.61 -3.68
N LEU A 164 -8.41 7.10 -3.57
CA LEU A 164 -7.68 7.17 -2.30
C LEU A 164 -8.29 8.19 -1.32
N ASN A 165 -9.05 9.16 -1.84
CA ASN A 165 -9.88 10.10 -1.09
C ASN A 165 -11.28 9.54 -0.72
N GLY A 166 -11.54 8.25 -0.98
CA GLY A 166 -12.73 7.55 -0.51
C GLY A 166 -13.91 7.47 -1.49
N THR A 167 -13.76 7.89 -2.76
CA THR A 167 -14.76 7.54 -3.77
C THR A 167 -14.64 6.06 -4.16
N ASN A 168 -15.74 5.42 -4.58
CA ASN A 168 -15.72 4.00 -4.92
C ASN A 168 -14.81 3.73 -6.13
N ASN A 169 -13.75 2.95 -5.91
CA ASN A 169 -12.97 2.35 -6.99
C ASN A 169 -13.83 1.30 -7.71
N LEU A 170 -14.12 1.58 -8.98
CA LEU A 170 -14.84 0.71 -9.89
C LEU A 170 -14.03 0.41 -11.16
N GLY A 171 -12.74 0.78 -11.20
CA GLY A 171 -11.87 0.62 -12.36
C GLY A 171 -12.29 1.45 -13.58
N TRP A 172 -11.87 0.99 -14.76
CA TRP A 172 -12.05 1.65 -16.05
C TRP A 172 -12.67 0.73 -17.11
N GLN A 173 -13.42 1.32 -18.03
CA GLN A 173 -13.68 0.76 -19.36
C GLN A 173 -12.54 1.18 -20.31
N ILE A 174 -12.06 0.22 -21.09
CA ILE A 174 -11.14 0.44 -22.21
C ILE A 174 -11.91 0.17 -23.51
N ARG A 175 -11.84 1.08 -24.48
CA ARG A 175 -12.45 0.91 -25.80
C ARG A 175 -11.65 1.59 -26.90
N ILE A 176 -11.88 1.20 -28.14
CA ILE A 176 -11.31 1.88 -29.32
C ILE A 176 -12.23 3.05 -29.72
N SER A 177 -11.65 4.13 -30.25
CA SER A 177 -12.35 5.25 -30.88
C SER A 177 -13.41 4.79 -31.90
N GLU A 178 -14.61 5.38 -31.88
CA GLU A 178 -15.73 4.95 -32.72
C GLU A 178 -15.45 4.99 -34.23
N GLY A 179 -16.21 4.19 -34.99
CA GLY A 179 -16.05 4.06 -36.45
C GLY A 179 -14.73 3.41 -36.86
N SER A 180 -14.07 2.67 -35.96
CA SER A 180 -12.84 1.93 -36.21
C SER A 180 -13.12 0.52 -36.73
N THR A 181 -12.19 0.00 -37.53
CA THR A 181 -12.15 -1.39 -38.02
C THR A 181 -11.02 -2.19 -37.37
N LEU A 182 -10.52 -1.71 -36.22
CA LEU A 182 -9.45 -2.36 -35.46
C LEU A 182 -10.00 -3.45 -34.53
N LEU A 183 -9.38 -4.64 -34.58
CA LEU A 183 -9.33 -5.61 -33.49
C LEU A 183 -7.97 -5.47 -32.79
N LEU A 184 -7.99 -5.30 -31.48
CA LEU A 184 -6.82 -5.28 -30.61
C LEU A 184 -7.01 -6.32 -29.49
N GLN A 185 -5.93 -6.95 -29.05
CA GLN A 185 -5.93 -7.77 -27.85
C GLN A 185 -4.79 -7.32 -26.95
N LEU A 186 -5.13 -6.90 -25.74
CA LEU A 186 -4.19 -6.54 -24.69
C LEU A 186 -3.93 -7.75 -23.78
N ALA A 187 -2.75 -7.83 -23.17
CA ALA A 187 -2.48 -8.78 -22.10
C ALA A 187 -3.37 -8.51 -20.88
N SER A 188 -3.98 -9.55 -20.30
CA SER A 188 -4.70 -9.49 -19.02
C SER A 188 -3.78 -9.79 -17.83
N ALA A 189 -4.33 -9.78 -16.62
CA ALA A 189 -3.69 -10.32 -15.41
C ALA A 189 -3.28 -11.80 -15.55
N GLU A 190 -4.04 -12.61 -16.29
CA GLU A 190 -3.74 -14.03 -16.55
C GLU A 190 -2.78 -14.28 -17.73
N TYR A 191 -2.30 -13.24 -18.43
CA TYR A 191 -1.40 -13.44 -19.57
C TYR A 191 -0.13 -14.21 -19.16
N ALA A 192 0.34 -15.09 -20.04
CA ALA A 192 1.36 -16.09 -19.72
C ALA A 192 2.74 -15.49 -19.38
N ASP A 193 3.10 -14.37 -20.01
CA ASP A 193 4.33 -13.61 -19.69
C ASP A 193 4.02 -12.51 -18.65
N PRO A 194 4.57 -12.58 -17.42
CA PRO A 194 4.40 -11.55 -16.41
C PRO A 194 4.94 -10.17 -16.82
N ALA A 195 5.86 -10.07 -17.79
CA ALA A 195 6.40 -8.79 -18.24
C ALA A 195 5.34 -7.91 -18.92
N LEU A 196 4.45 -8.52 -19.70
CA LEU A 196 3.47 -7.80 -20.55
C LEU A 196 2.16 -7.45 -19.83
N ARG A 197 1.93 -8.02 -18.64
CA ARG A 197 0.69 -7.83 -17.86
C ARG A 197 0.41 -6.35 -17.52
N PRO A 198 -0.87 -5.98 -17.31
CA PRO A 198 -1.26 -4.66 -16.85
C PRO A 198 -0.47 -4.22 -15.62
N GLU A 199 -0.03 -2.96 -15.63
CA GLU A 199 0.79 -2.39 -14.56
C GLU A 199 0.32 -0.97 -14.25
N LEU A 200 0.19 -0.65 -12.96
CA LEU A 200 -0.14 0.69 -12.49
C LEU A 200 1.05 1.19 -11.65
N GLU A 201 1.81 2.13 -12.21
CA GLU A 201 2.90 2.84 -11.55
C GLU A 201 2.34 4.11 -10.90
N LEU A 202 2.59 4.33 -9.61
CA LEU A 202 2.17 5.53 -8.88
C LEU A 202 3.38 6.25 -8.31
N THR A 203 3.55 7.52 -8.64
CA THR A 203 4.45 8.44 -7.94
C THR A 203 3.64 9.22 -6.90
N LEU A 204 3.96 9.03 -5.62
CA LEU A 204 3.25 9.60 -4.48
C LEU A 204 4.12 10.64 -3.76
N GLU A 205 3.49 11.62 -3.11
CA GLU A 205 4.19 12.58 -2.26
C GLU A 205 4.60 11.97 -0.92
N THR A 206 5.78 12.34 -0.45
CA THR A 206 6.23 12.09 0.94
C THR A 206 5.69 13.13 1.94
N GLY A 207 5.05 14.20 1.45
CA GLY A 207 4.53 15.30 2.27
C GLY A 207 5.58 16.34 2.70
N THR A 208 6.86 16.15 2.34
CA THR A 208 7.96 17.05 2.74
C THR A 208 8.32 18.05 1.64
N GLU A 209 8.04 19.35 1.88
CA GLU A 209 8.68 20.45 1.15
C GLU A 209 10.17 20.52 1.54
N LEU A 210 11.07 20.30 0.58
CA LEU A 210 12.51 20.35 0.86
C LEU A 210 13.00 21.81 0.95
N ALA A 211 13.06 22.34 2.17
CA ALA A 211 13.58 23.67 2.45
C ALA A 211 15.06 23.78 2.00
N THR A 212 15.34 24.62 1.00
CA THR A 212 16.70 24.80 0.47
C THR A 212 17.60 25.40 1.56
N PRO A 213 18.71 24.73 1.95
CA PRO A 213 19.46 25.10 3.14
C PRO A 213 20.20 26.44 2.97
N THR A 214 19.67 27.49 3.60
CA THR A 214 20.35 28.79 3.70
C THR A 214 21.31 28.77 4.89
N PRO A 215 22.64 28.88 4.69
CA PRO A 215 23.62 28.71 5.76
C PRO A 215 23.49 29.80 6.82
N THR A 216 23.16 29.41 8.06
CA THR A 216 22.81 30.32 9.17
C THR A 216 23.53 29.88 10.46
N PRO A 217 24.15 30.79 11.23
CA PRO A 217 24.83 30.47 12.50
C PRO A 217 23.87 30.28 13.70
N SER A 218 24.41 29.73 14.80
CA SER A 218 23.71 29.14 15.96
C SER A 218 22.90 30.07 16.90
N PRO A 219 22.02 29.51 17.77
CA PRO A 219 20.84 30.18 18.37
C PRO A 219 21.02 30.58 19.86
N PRO A 220 19.93 30.98 20.58
CA PRO A 220 19.21 30.00 21.42
C PRO A 220 17.67 30.18 21.64
N ALA A 221 17.04 29.12 22.18
CA ALA A 221 15.79 29.06 22.97
C ALA A 221 14.38 29.08 22.27
N THR A 222 13.91 27.90 21.85
CA THR A 222 12.84 27.07 22.48
C THR A 222 11.58 27.74 23.08
N PRO A 223 10.33 27.21 22.92
CA PRO A 223 9.83 26.03 22.18
C PRO A 223 8.81 26.45 21.06
N THR A 224 7.83 25.70 20.52
CA THR A 224 7.19 24.37 20.76
C THR A 224 6.80 23.71 19.38
N PRO A 225 5.83 22.77 19.16
CA PRO A 225 5.88 21.85 18.00
C PRO A 225 4.74 22.04 16.95
N GLY A 226 4.77 21.21 15.89
CA GLY A 226 3.65 21.02 14.94
C GLY A 226 3.93 19.98 13.85
N GLY A 227 3.72 18.69 14.15
CA GLY A 227 3.53 17.57 13.18
C GLY A 227 4.52 17.41 12.02
N ALA A 228 5.51 16.53 12.18
CA ALA A 228 6.39 16.10 11.09
C ALA A 228 6.05 14.68 10.60
N ALA A 229 5.49 14.57 9.40
CA ALA A 229 5.53 13.34 8.62
C ALA A 229 6.78 13.36 7.74
N GLY A 230 7.43 12.20 7.56
CA GLY A 230 8.62 12.11 6.71
C GLY A 230 9.20 10.71 6.64
N ASN A 231 10.22 10.55 5.80
CA ASN A 231 11.05 9.37 5.76
C ASN A 231 12.13 9.44 6.85
N THR A 232 12.47 8.31 7.47
CA THR A 232 13.54 8.23 8.47
C THR A 232 14.23 6.87 8.44
N THR A 233 15.38 6.77 9.10
CA THR A 233 16.10 5.53 9.36
C THR A 233 16.23 5.34 10.87
N VAL A 234 15.62 4.27 11.40
CA VAL A 234 15.81 3.86 12.80
C VAL A 234 16.98 2.90 12.89
N ASN A 235 17.78 3.03 13.96
CA ASN A 235 19.01 2.26 14.16
C ASN A 235 19.03 1.63 15.55
N TYR A 236 19.17 0.31 15.62
CA TYR A 236 19.21 -0.46 16.88
C TYR A 236 20.58 -1.12 17.04
N ALA A 237 21.27 -0.83 18.14
CA ALA A 237 22.51 -1.52 18.51
C ALA A 237 22.17 -2.82 19.25
N LEU A 238 22.00 -3.91 18.49
CA LEU A 238 21.62 -5.22 19.02
C LEU A 238 22.83 -5.94 19.63
N GLN A 239 22.62 -6.63 20.75
CA GLN A 239 23.67 -7.34 21.50
C GLN A 239 23.54 -8.87 21.38
N PRO A 240 24.61 -9.65 21.59
CA PRO A 240 24.55 -11.12 21.53
C PRO A 240 23.50 -11.68 22.51
N GLY A 241 22.70 -12.65 22.05
CA GLY A 241 21.54 -13.15 22.80
C GLY A 241 20.21 -12.60 22.26
N TRP A 242 19.17 -12.61 23.10
CA TRP A 242 17.82 -12.20 22.71
C TRP A 242 17.61 -10.69 22.87
N ASN A 243 17.16 -10.04 21.80
CA ASN A 243 16.76 -8.63 21.78
C ASN A 243 15.27 -8.58 21.42
N SER A 244 14.49 -7.77 22.13
CA SER A 244 13.07 -7.51 21.85
C SER A 244 12.92 -6.11 21.23
N LEU A 245 12.31 -6.00 20.05
CA LEU A 245 12.11 -4.72 19.38
C LEU A 245 10.87 -4.70 18.49
N SER A 246 10.37 -3.50 18.20
CA SER A 246 9.44 -3.24 17.10
C SER A 246 9.95 -2.09 16.23
N LEU A 247 9.33 -1.87 15.08
CA LEU A 247 9.63 -0.74 14.21
C LEU A 247 8.62 0.40 14.48
N PRO A 248 9.05 1.58 14.94
CA PRO A 248 8.18 2.75 15.11
C PRO A 248 7.89 3.47 13.77
N ILE A 249 8.12 2.77 12.66
CA ILE A 249 8.06 3.25 11.28
C ILE A 249 7.47 2.16 10.38
N ILE A 250 6.81 2.54 9.30
CA ILE A 250 6.45 1.62 8.20
C ILE A 250 7.73 1.38 7.37
N PRO A 251 8.41 0.21 7.44
CA PRO A 251 9.59 -0.03 6.62
C PRO A 251 9.22 -0.03 5.13
N PHE A 252 10.13 0.46 4.27
CA PHE A 252 9.87 0.52 2.81
C PHE A 252 9.65 -0.85 2.18
N ASP A 253 10.38 -1.87 2.65
CA ASP A 253 10.05 -3.28 2.45
C ASP A 253 9.95 -3.94 3.85
N PRO A 254 8.77 -4.45 4.26
CA PRO A 254 8.62 -5.18 5.51
C PRO A 254 9.17 -6.61 5.46
N SER A 255 9.65 -7.12 4.32
CA SER A 255 10.18 -8.48 4.21
C SER A 255 11.39 -8.70 5.13
N LEU A 256 11.46 -9.88 5.76
CA LEU A 256 12.53 -10.19 6.71
C LEU A 256 13.95 -10.08 6.09
N PRO A 257 14.21 -10.55 4.85
CA PRO A 257 15.50 -10.34 4.20
C PRO A 257 15.87 -8.86 4.02
N ALA A 258 14.91 -7.99 3.71
CA ALA A 258 15.17 -6.56 3.53
C ALA A 258 15.34 -5.83 4.87
N VAL A 259 14.43 -6.03 5.82
CA VAL A 259 14.49 -5.43 7.16
C VAL A 259 15.81 -5.79 7.86
N LEU A 260 16.26 -7.04 7.75
CA LEU A 260 17.48 -7.53 8.43
C LEU A 260 18.75 -7.43 7.57
N SER A 261 18.70 -6.82 6.38
CA SER A 261 19.82 -6.76 5.44
C SER A 261 21.10 -6.15 6.03
N SER A 262 20.98 -5.10 6.86
CA SER A 262 22.11 -4.45 7.54
C SER A 262 22.77 -5.31 8.64
N ILE A 263 22.16 -6.44 9.01
CA ILE A 263 22.70 -7.43 9.97
C ILE A 263 22.74 -8.84 9.38
N GLU A 264 22.76 -8.98 8.05
CA GLU A 264 22.83 -10.29 7.40
C GLU A 264 24.02 -11.10 7.93
N GLY A 265 23.76 -12.34 8.32
CA GLY A 265 24.77 -13.22 8.92
C GLY A 265 25.04 -13.00 10.41
N ALA A 266 24.61 -11.91 11.05
CA ALA A 266 24.90 -11.63 12.47
C ALA A 266 23.88 -12.26 13.46
N TYR A 267 22.72 -12.72 12.99
CA TYR A 267 21.66 -13.34 13.81
C TYR A 267 21.51 -14.86 13.58
N GLU A 268 20.73 -15.52 14.45
CA GLU A 268 20.32 -16.92 14.35
C GLU A 268 18.85 -17.06 13.94
N GLN A 269 17.96 -16.35 14.63
CA GLN A 269 16.51 -16.56 14.56
C GLN A 269 15.74 -15.28 14.89
N VAL A 270 14.56 -15.12 14.29
CA VAL A 270 13.54 -14.13 14.66
C VAL A 270 12.25 -14.83 15.05
N LEU A 271 11.56 -14.35 16.09
CA LEU A 271 10.28 -14.88 16.59
C LEU A 271 9.22 -13.78 16.73
N TRP A 272 7.97 -14.11 16.37
CA TRP A 272 6.77 -13.32 16.68
C TRP A 272 5.66 -14.24 17.22
N TYR A 273 4.78 -13.71 18.09
CA TYR A 273 3.65 -14.45 18.65
C TYR A 273 2.35 -14.08 17.94
N ASP A 274 1.88 -14.99 17.09
CA ASP A 274 0.69 -14.83 16.27
C ASP A 274 -0.57 -15.26 17.04
N ASN A 275 -1.26 -14.28 17.64
CA ASN A 275 -2.58 -14.47 18.28
C ASN A 275 -3.76 -14.50 17.27
N SER A 276 -3.49 -14.46 15.96
CA SER A 276 -4.48 -14.71 14.91
C SER A 276 -4.49 -16.16 14.42
N ALA A 277 -3.40 -16.91 14.68
CA ALA A 277 -3.33 -18.34 14.46
C ALA A 277 -4.28 -19.12 15.39
N VAL A 278 -4.68 -20.32 14.95
CA VAL A 278 -5.57 -21.21 15.71
C VAL A 278 -4.91 -22.59 15.84
N PRO A 279 -4.40 -22.98 17.03
CA PRO A 279 -4.25 -22.16 18.23
C PRO A 279 -3.20 -21.03 18.07
N PRO A 280 -3.25 -19.98 18.93
CA PRO A 280 -2.20 -18.97 19.03
C PRO A 280 -0.83 -19.60 19.25
N ARG A 281 0.17 -19.11 18.51
CA ARG A 281 1.49 -19.75 18.48
C ARG A 281 2.60 -18.78 18.10
N TRP A 282 3.83 -19.21 18.36
CA TRP A 282 5.00 -18.57 17.77
C TRP A 282 5.07 -18.87 16.26
N ARG A 283 5.49 -17.87 15.51
CA ARG A 283 6.07 -17.96 14.17
C ARG A 283 7.57 -17.71 14.27
N HIS A 284 8.33 -18.29 13.36
CA HIS A 284 9.79 -18.09 13.33
C HIS A 284 10.34 -17.85 11.93
N TYR A 285 11.54 -17.28 11.91
CA TYR A 285 12.39 -17.21 10.74
C TYR A 285 13.82 -17.48 11.15
N ALA A 286 14.53 -18.33 10.40
CA ALA A 286 15.97 -18.52 10.52
C ALA A 286 16.57 -18.65 9.11
N PRO A 287 17.72 -17.99 8.81
CA PRO A 287 18.30 -18.03 7.47
C PRO A 287 18.62 -19.47 7.01
N GLY A 288 17.96 -19.89 5.93
CA GLY A 288 18.11 -21.24 5.37
C GLY A 288 17.25 -22.34 6.02
N ASP A 289 16.44 -22.03 7.04
CA ASP A 289 15.49 -22.99 7.63
C ASP A 289 14.19 -23.05 6.80
N PRO A 290 13.87 -24.19 6.14
CA PRO A 290 12.66 -24.33 5.32
C PRO A 290 11.36 -24.43 6.14
N SER A 291 11.44 -24.49 7.48
CA SER A 291 10.28 -24.40 8.37
C SER A 291 9.91 -22.97 8.78
N SER A 292 10.69 -21.97 8.36
CA SER A 292 10.42 -20.55 8.59
C SER A 292 9.05 -20.13 8.04
N ASP A 293 8.24 -19.47 8.87
CA ASP A 293 6.86 -19.09 8.56
C ASP A 293 6.46 -17.67 9.01
N LEU A 294 7.41 -16.93 9.58
CA LEU A 294 7.41 -15.47 9.63
C LEU A 294 8.08 -14.96 8.34
N SER A 295 7.40 -14.09 7.59
CA SER A 295 7.88 -13.57 6.29
C SER A 295 8.32 -12.10 6.33
N GLY A 296 7.92 -11.34 7.36
CA GLY A 296 8.21 -9.92 7.46
C GLY A 296 7.96 -9.33 8.85
N VAL A 297 8.43 -8.11 9.04
CA VAL A 297 8.30 -7.29 10.26
C VAL A 297 7.64 -5.95 9.91
N PRO A 298 6.30 -5.87 9.78
CA PRO A 298 5.60 -4.59 9.69
C PRO A 298 5.58 -3.88 11.06
N GLN A 299 5.37 -2.56 11.07
CA GLN A 299 5.27 -1.73 12.29
C GLN A 299 4.26 -2.21 13.36
N LEU A 300 3.32 -3.08 12.97
CA LEU A 300 2.22 -3.55 13.81
C LEU A 300 2.68 -4.58 14.85
N ILE A 301 3.85 -5.22 14.67
CA ILE A 301 4.31 -6.34 15.51
C ILE A 301 5.57 -6.01 16.31
N GLY A 302 5.66 -6.60 17.49
CA GLY A 302 6.94 -6.77 18.20
C GLY A 302 7.62 -8.06 17.73
N VAL A 303 8.95 -8.09 17.71
CA VAL A 303 9.75 -9.28 17.36
C VAL A 303 10.86 -9.49 18.37
N TRP A 304 11.21 -10.76 18.57
CA TRP A 304 12.43 -11.15 19.26
C TRP A 304 13.48 -11.57 18.23
N ILE A 305 14.68 -10.99 18.28
CA ILE A 305 15.80 -11.34 17.42
C ILE A 305 16.92 -11.95 18.29
N LYS A 306 17.35 -13.16 17.96
CA LYS A 306 18.51 -13.80 18.59
C LYS A 306 19.77 -13.49 17.79
N MET A 307 20.65 -12.67 18.35
CA MET A 307 21.94 -12.29 17.77
C MET A 307 23.06 -13.26 18.19
N LYS A 308 24.04 -13.46 17.30
CA LYS A 308 25.31 -14.16 17.59
C LYS A 308 26.38 -13.18 18.07
N GLU A 309 26.36 -11.97 17.52
CA GLU A 309 27.34 -10.91 17.76
C GLU A 309 26.67 -9.53 17.76
N THR A 310 27.36 -8.51 18.28
CA THR A 310 26.84 -7.13 18.31
C THR A 310 26.76 -6.55 16.89
N ALA A 311 25.60 -6.03 16.48
CA ALA A 311 25.41 -5.43 15.15
C ALA A 311 24.41 -4.26 15.15
N LEU A 312 24.44 -3.43 14.10
CA LEU A 312 23.56 -2.27 13.96
C LEU A 312 22.44 -2.53 12.95
N LEU A 313 21.26 -2.89 13.45
CA LEU A 313 20.06 -3.01 12.64
C LEU A 313 19.60 -1.61 12.21
N SER A 314 19.70 -1.32 10.92
CA SER A 314 19.40 -0.04 10.30
C SER A 314 18.22 -0.20 9.34
N VAL A 315 17.05 0.34 9.68
CA VAL A 315 15.80 0.15 8.92
C VAL A 315 15.24 1.50 8.49
N SER A 316 15.01 1.66 7.19
CA SER A 316 14.47 2.89 6.59
C SER A 316 13.00 2.74 6.21
N GLY A 317 12.23 3.81 6.41
CA GLY A 317 10.79 3.79 6.17
C GLY A 317 10.09 5.11 6.50
N ILE A 318 8.77 5.06 6.56
CA ILE A 318 7.88 6.21 6.72
C ILE A 318 7.46 6.33 8.19
N ILE A 319 7.50 7.55 8.73
CA ILE A 319 6.95 7.90 10.05
C ILE A 319 5.41 7.82 9.99
N PRO A 320 4.74 6.85 10.65
CA PRO A 320 3.29 6.80 10.70
C PRO A 320 2.76 8.01 11.46
N GLN A 321 1.67 8.63 10.99
CA GLN A 321 0.99 9.69 11.75
C GLN A 321 -0.01 9.13 12.77
N THR A 322 -0.67 8.03 12.42
CA THR A 322 -1.53 7.27 13.33
C THR A 322 -1.57 5.82 12.86
N THR A 323 -1.49 4.89 13.80
CA THR A 323 -1.48 3.45 13.55
C THR A 323 -2.58 2.78 14.37
N VAL A 324 -3.40 1.96 13.70
CA VAL A 324 -4.47 1.19 14.33
C VAL A 324 -4.08 -0.29 14.38
N ILE A 325 -3.94 -0.82 15.60
CA ILE A 325 -3.53 -2.19 15.89
C ILE A 325 -4.74 -2.99 16.40
N PRO A 326 -5.25 -3.98 15.65
CA PRO A 326 -6.38 -4.80 16.09
C PRO A 326 -5.94 -5.86 17.11
N LEU A 327 -6.33 -5.68 18.37
CA LEU A 327 -6.06 -6.63 19.45
C LEU A 327 -7.16 -7.70 19.52
N ARG A 328 -6.75 -8.93 19.82
CA ARG A 328 -7.64 -10.09 20.04
C ARG A 328 -7.60 -10.48 21.52
N PRO A 329 -8.64 -11.12 22.07
CA PRO A 329 -8.61 -11.63 23.44
C PRO A 329 -7.38 -12.53 23.69
N GLY A 330 -6.79 -12.42 24.88
CA GLY A 330 -5.52 -13.07 25.21
C GLY A 330 -4.31 -12.18 24.91
N TRP A 331 -3.14 -12.80 24.77
CA TRP A 331 -1.86 -12.10 24.58
C TRP A 331 -1.64 -11.65 23.14
N ASN A 332 -1.29 -10.38 22.95
CA ASN A 332 -0.92 -9.82 21.65
C ASN A 332 0.51 -9.26 21.75
N HIS A 333 1.39 -9.65 20.81
CA HIS A 333 2.75 -9.12 20.71
C HIS A 333 2.81 -8.10 19.57
N VAL A 334 2.80 -6.82 19.94
CA VAL A 334 2.54 -5.69 19.04
C VAL A 334 3.68 -4.66 19.09
N GLY A 335 3.76 -3.84 18.04
CA GLY A 335 4.75 -2.76 17.98
C GLY A 335 4.32 -1.49 18.73
N PHE A 336 5.29 -0.62 19.00
CA PHE A 336 5.04 0.77 19.41
C PHE A 336 5.31 1.71 18.22
N PRO A 337 4.29 2.08 17.44
CA PRO A 337 4.43 2.77 16.15
C PRO A 337 4.58 4.29 16.32
N ALA A 338 5.48 4.74 17.21
CA ALA A 338 5.75 6.16 17.46
C ALA A 338 7.24 6.44 17.78
N LEU A 339 7.72 7.61 17.36
CA LEU A 339 9.09 8.11 17.56
C LEU A 339 9.26 9.00 18.80
N ALA A 340 8.17 9.41 19.44
CA ALA A 340 8.18 10.04 20.75
C ALA A 340 7.80 9.01 21.83
N PRO A 341 8.49 8.94 22.98
CA PRO A 341 8.01 8.18 24.14
C PRO A 341 6.64 8.68 24.61
N GLN A 342 5.79 7.78 25.10
CA GLN A 342 4.43 8.10 25.56
C GLN A 342 4.11 7.38 26.88
N PRO A 343 3.53 8.06 27.88
CA PRO A 343 3.04 7.40 29.09
C PRO A 343 2.04 6.28 28.76
N VAL A 344 2.18 5.11 29.38
CA VAL A 344 1.34 3.92 29.08
C VAL A 344 -0.14 4.24 29.21
N GLU A 345 -0.51 5.00 30.25
CA GLU A 345 -1.90 5.37 30.52
C GLU A 345 -2.50 6.25 29.41
N ALA A 346 -1.69 7.10 28.78
CA ALA A 346 -2.11 7.95 27.66
C ALA A 346 -2.22 7.14 26.36
N ALA A 347 -1.22 6.33 26.04
CA ALA A 347 -1.18 5.50 24.84
C ALA A 347 -2.30 4.44 24.83
N LEU A 348 -2.68 3.91 25.99
CA LEU A 348 -3.75 2.89 26.13
C LEU A 348 -5.11 3.46 26.54
N ALA A 349 -5.26 4.79 26.68
CA ALA A 349 -6.49 5.44 27.12
C ALA A 349 -7.72 5.05 26.27
N ALA A 350 -7.53 4.95 24.95
CA ALA A 350 -8.58 4.57 23.99
C ALA A 350 -9.10 3.13 24.16
N ILE A 351 -8.38 2.26 24.88
CA ILE A 351 -8.75 0.86 25.13
C ILE A 351 -8.91 0.54 26.63
N ALA A 352 -9.03 1.55 27.49
CA ALA A 352 -9.16 1.38 28.93
C ALA A 352 -10.28 0.39 29.32
N GLY A 353 -9.96 -0.56 30.20
CA GLY A 353 -10.86 -1.66 30.60
C GLY A 353 -10.94 -2.84 29.61
N SER A 354 -10.33 -2.74 28.42
CA SER A 354 -10.24 -3.83 27.44
C SER A 354 -8.93 -4.64 27.52
N TYR A 355 -8.11 -4.37 28.54
CA TYR A 355 -6.86 -5.07 28.86
C TYR A 355 -6.67 -5.12 30.38
N ASP A 356 -5.88 -6.08 30.86
CA ASP A 356 -5.57 -6.24 32.30
C ASP A 356 -4.06 -6.26 32.61
N ARG A 357 -3.19 -6.60 31.65
CA ARG A 357 -1.73 -6.62 31.82
C ARG A 357 -0.99 -6.16 30.58
N VAL A 358 0.11 -5.44 30.81
CA VAL A 358 1.04 -4.95 29.80
C VAL A 358 2.47 -5.22 30.25
N PHE A 359 3.30 -5.71 29.33
CA PHE A 359 4.74 -5.93 29.56
C PHE A 359 5.58 -5.44 28.38
N VAL A 360 6.79 -4.94 28.68
CA VAL A 360 7.86 -4.62 27.73
C VAL A 360 9.17 -5.18 28.29
N TRP A 361 10.06 -5.65 27.41
CA TRP A 361 11.39 -6.14 27.80
C TRP A 361 12.44 -5.05 27.56
N ASP A 362 13.16 -4.66 28.62
CA ASP A 362 14.24 -3.67 28.51
C ASP A 362 15.56 -4.36 28.19
N ASN A 363 15.98 -4.30 26.93
CA ASN A 363 17.24 -4.88 26.45
C ASN A 363 18.50 -4.33 27.14
N GLY A 364 18.43 -3.14 27.76
CA GLY A 364 19.56 -2.53 28.46
C GLY A 364 19.67 -2.95 29.92
N ALA A 365 18.56 -3.37 30.54
CA ALA A 365 18.48 -3.81 31.93
C ALA A 365 18.33 -5.34 32.09
N ASP A 366 18.06 -6.09 31.01
CA ASP A 366 17.80 -7.54 31.00
C ASP A 366 16.59 -7.94 31.87
N GLU A 367 15.56 -7.07 31.91
CA GLU A 367 14.39 -7.24 32.77
C GLU A 367 13.03 -6.96 32.09
N TRP A 368 11.97 -7.51 32.69
CA TRP A 368 10.58 -7.25 32.30
C TRP A 368 10.00 -6.04 33.04
N LEU A 369 9.73 -4.97 32.30
CA LEU A 369 8.93 -3.85 32.77
C LEU A 369 7.44 -4.20 32.65
N ARG A 370 6.64 -3.85 33.67
CA ARG A 370 5.24 -4.25 33.82
C ARG A 370 4.33 -3.06 34.12
N TYR A 371 3.16 -3.03 33.49
CA TYR A 371 2.02 -2.19 33.87
C TYR A 371 0.75 -3.05 34.04
N GLU A 372 0.12 -2.98 35.21
CA GLU A 372 -1.23 -3.50 35.50
C GLU A 372 -2.14 -2.33 35.94
N PRO A 373 -3.37 -2.16 35.39
CA PRO A 373 -4.24 -1.06 35.77
C PRO A 373 -4.57 -1.05 37.26
N ASN A 374 -4.41 0.11 37.91
CA ASN A 374 -4.59 0.33 39.36
C ASN A 374 -3.55 -0.34 40.28
N ALA A 375 -2.48 -0.97 39.75
CA ALA A 375 -1.36 -1.41 40.57
C ALA A 375 -0.49 -0.22 41.03
N ALA A 376 0.04 -0.28 42.25
CA ALA A 376 0.87 0.79 42.83
C ALA A 376 2.37 0.60 42.56
N ASP A 377 2.74 -0.56 42.02
CA ASP A 377 4.09 -1.09 41.82
C ASP A 377 4.36 -1.39 40.32
N ASN A 378 3.84 -0.52 39.44
CA ASN A 378 4.12 -0.56 38.01
C ASN A 378 5.54 -0.06 37.72
N THR A 379 6.32 -0.85 36.97
CA THR A 379 7.69 -0.54 36.54
C THR A 379 7.75 -0.01 35.11
N LEU A 380 6.74 -0.31 34.28
CA LEU A 380 6.55 0.30 32.97
C LEU A 380 5.67 1.55 33.11
N THR A 381 6.28 2.72 32.94
CA THR A 381 5.60 4.03 33.06
C THR A 381 5.35 4.68 31.69
N GLU A 382 6.24 4.44 30.73
CA GLU A 382 6.17 4.91 29.35
C GLU A 382 6.52 3.78 28.37
N PHE A 383 5.96 3.85 27.16
CA PHE A 383 6.49 3.16 25.99
C PHE A 383 7.52 4.05 25.29
N ARG A 384 8.59 3.45 24.78
CA ARG A 384 9.70 4.10 24.09
C ARG A 384 9.73 3.69 22.61
N PRO A 385 10.29 4.53 21.70
CA PRO A 385 10.39 4.22 20.28
C PRO A 385 11.08 2.88 20.01
N GLY A 386 10.33 1.95 19.41
CA GLY A 386 10.80 0.60 19.10
C GLY A 386 10.63 -0.43 20.22
N ASP A 387 9.91 -0.13 21.30
CA ASP A 387 9.49 -1.14 22.28
C ASP A 387 8.61 -2.22 21.62
N ALA A 388 8.82 -3.48 21.98
CA ALA A 388 7.92 -4.58 21.65
C ALA A 388 6.96 -4.82 22.83
N ILE A 389 5.68 -4.54 22.62
CA ILE A 389 4.67 -4.52 23.69
C ILE A 389 3.91 -5.84 23.72
N TRP A 390 3.80 -6.43 24.90
CA TRP A 390 2.88 -7.53 25.21
C TRP A 390 1.64 -6.98 25.89
N ILE A 391 0.47 -7.09 25.26
CA ILE A 391 -0.82 -6.67 25.84
C ILE A 391 -1.72 -7.89 25.99
N HIS A 392 -2.15 -8.19 27.21
CA HIS A 392 -3.23 -9.14 27.46
C HIS A 392 -4.57 -8.40 27.38
N ALA A 393 -5.26 -8.58 26.25
CA ALA A 393 -6.55 -7.96 26.02
C ALA A 393 -7.67 -8.86 26.54
N THR A 394 -8.61 -8.28 27.28
CA THR A 394 -9.78 -8.98 27.84
C THR A 394 -10.92 -9.11 26.83
N ALA A 395 -10.89 -8.29 25.76
CA ALA A 395 -11.85 -8.28 24.66
C ALA A 395 -11.13 -8.01 23.31
N ALA A 396 -11.85 -8.15 22.20
CA ALA A 396 -11.36 -7.67 20.90
C ALA A 396 -11.55 -6.14 20.83
N VAL A 397 -10.47 -5.41 20.52
CA VAL A 397 -10.46 -3.94 20.53
C VAL A 397 -9.40 -3.40 19.57
N ASN A 398 -9.62 -2.21 18.99
CA ASN A 398 -8.62 -1.54 18.18
C ASN A 398 -7.85 -0.53 19.03
N LEU A 399 -6.55 -0.75 19.21
CA LEU A 399 -5.63 0.22 19.81
C LEU A 399 -5.21 1.23 18.74
N SER A 400 -5.33 2.53 19.02
CA SER A 400 -4.90 3.61 18.12
C SER A 400 -3.79 4.40 18.78
N ILE A 401 -2.61 4.41 18.17
CA ILE A 401 -1.44 5.17 18.62
C ILE A 401 -1.14 6.27 17.59
N VAL A 402 -1.02 7.51 18.06
CA VAL A 402 -0.63 8.70 17.30
C VAL A 402 0.87 8.93 17.55
N ASN A 403 1.58 9.57 16.61
CA ASN A 403 3.03 9.80 16.67
C ASN A 403 3.36 11.27 17.00
#